data_AF-A0A7S4HZV7-F1
#
_entry.id   AF-A0A7S4HZV7-F1
#
_cell.length_a   1.000
_cell.length_b   1.000
_cell.length_c   1.000
_cell.angle_alpha   90.00
_cell.angle_beta   90.00
_cell.angle_gamma   90.00
#
_symmetry.space_group_name_H-M   'P 1'
#
loop_
_entity.id
_entity.type
_entity.pdbx_description
1 polymer ?
#
loop_
_entity_poly.entity_id
_entity_poly.type
_entity_poly.pdbx_seq_one_letter_code
_entity_poly.pdbx_strand_id
1 'polypeptide(L)'
;MASRALLFQGRPLVYFGQGVGGVFSFGLSSSPASLPVLYSDAATSCIICFCCAEVRDNWIICYAHMDCSAAVHNYFAKVEKTFCGSANRLDLFATGAVNYQEPNGNRNCGKELYDTFTERLKEYNLTSEPDTNTNLWIRFNNPDRLFQEPNKLLHHLGYDIHNRQIIEEHIPLEKENNYEELGLQCLAFALNPSPIYWMDNSCTIDIQDLNLRNLWYFASRSTHDTAIRADSTTPEIEPKEYYDNSKAGIKFAQLMQARIK
;
A
#
# COMPACT_ATOMS: atom_id res chain seq x y z
N MET A 1 -22.71 -2.71 14.77
CA MET A 1 -23.25 -1.83 13.72
C MET A 1 -22.81 -2.41 12.39
N ALA A 2 -23.62 -2.33 11.33
CA ALA A 2 -23.16 -2.78 10.01
C ALA A 2 -22.04 -1.84 9.52
N SER A 3 -20.90 -2.40 9.14
CA SER A 3 -19.82 -1.62 8.53
C SER A 3 -20.37 -0.95 7.27
N ARG A 4 -20.11 0.36 7.11
CA ARG A 4 -20.51 1.07 5.89
C ARG A 4 -19.38 0.82 4.90
N ALA A 5 -19.66 -0.03 3.91
CA ALA A 5 -18.74 -0.25 2.80
C ALA A 5 -18.25 1.10 2.25
N LEU A 6 -16.93 1.25 2.17
CA LEU A 6 -16.33 2.41 1.53
C LEU A 6 -16.69 2.36 0.03
N LEU A 7 -17.18 3.47 -0.50
CA LEU A 7 -17.61 3.56 -1.89
C LEU A 7 -16.87 4.68 -2.60
N PHE A 8 -16.49 4.42 -3.84
CA PHE A 8 -15.98 5.41 -4.77
C PHE A 8 -16.76 5.30 -6.08
N GLN A 9 -17.42 6.40 -6.48
CA GLN A 9 -18.28 6.43 -7.67
C GLN A 9 -19.30 5.27 -7.71
N GLY A 10 -19.88 4.93 -6.55
CA GLY A 10 -20.88 3.87 -6.41
C GLY A 10 -20.33 2.43 -6.41
N ARG A 11 -19.00 2.25 -6.45
CA ARG A 11 -18.35 0.93 -6.41
C ARG A 11 -17.59 0.72 -5.10
N PRO A 12 -17.40 -0.54 -4.67
CA PRO A 12 -16.61 -0.84 -3.47
C PRO A 12 -15.19 -0.27 -3.58
N LEU A 13 -14.74 0.39 -2.53
CA LEU A 13 -13.37 0.89 -2.39
C LEU A 13 -12.64 0.02 -1.36
N VAL A 14 -11.56 -0.60 -1.81
CA VAL A 14 -10.69 -1.43 -0.98
C VAL A 14 -9.48 -0.58 -0.63
N TYR A 15 -9.44 -0.13 0.62
CA TYR A 15 -8.27 0.54 1.17
C TYR A 15 -7.24 -0.49 1.63
N PHE A 16 -5.98 -0.31 1.22
CA PHE A 16 -4.85 -1.08 1.72
C PHE A 16 -3.82 -0.13 2.35
N GLY A 17 -3.68 -0.20 3.67
CA GLY A 17 -2.75 0.63 4.42
C GLY A 17 -1.29 0.17 4.27
N GLN A 18 -0.38 0.92 4.89
CA GLN A 18 1.03 0.57 4.97
C GLN A 18 1.24 -0.84 5.56
N GLY A 19 2.14 -1.62 4.97
CA GLY A 19 2.38 -3.02 5.35
C GLY A 19 1.34 -4.01 4.81
N VAL A 20 0.45 -3.57 3.92
CA VAL A 20 -0.59 -4.40 3.30
C VAL A 20 -0.41 -4.46 1.79
N GLY A 21 -0.58 -5.66 1.24
CA GLY A 21 -0.68 -5.91 -0.19
C GLY A 21 -1.75 -6.93 -0.51
N GLY A 22 -1.89 -7.26 -1.78
CA GLY A 22 -2.86 -8.24 -2.24
C GLY A 22 -2.65 -8.66 -3.68
N VAL A 23 -3.34 -9.74 -4.05
CA VAL A 23 -3.49 -10.14 -5.45
C VAL A 23 -4.97 -10.19 -5.75
N PHE A 24 -5.39 -9.45 -6.76
CA PHE A 24 -6.77 -9.47 -7.26
C PHE A 24 -6.78 -10.03 -8.68
N SER A 25 -7.67 -10.98 -8.96
CA SER A 25 -7.84 -11.57 -10.28
C SER A 25 -9.31 -11.69 -10.64
N PHE A 26 -9.66 -11.36 -11.89
CA PHE A 26 -11.01 -11.58 -12.42
C PHE A 26 -10.98 -12.04 -13.87
N GLY A 27 -11.97 -12.86 -14.24
CA GLY A 27 -12.12 -13.34 -15.61
C GLY A 27 -12.68 -12.27 -16.54
N LEU A 28 -12.05 -12.09 -17.70
CA LEU A 28 -12.45 -11.08 -18.69
C LEU A 28 -13.85 -11.33 -19.25
N SER A 29 -14.29 -12.59 -19.29
CA SER A 29 -15.58 -13.03 -19.79
C SER A 29 -16.73 -12.91 -18.77
N SER A 30 -16.44 -12.65 -17.50
CA SER A 30 -17.41 -12.66 -16.40
C SER A 30 -17.33 -11.43 -15.49
N SER A 31 -16.81 -10.32 -16.02
CA SER A 31 -16.58 -9.07 -15.27
C SER A 31 -17.81 -8.69 -14.42
N PRO A 32 -17.72 -8.79 -13.08
CA PRO A 32 -18.81 -8.39 -12.21
C PRO A 32 -19.14 -6.91 -12.41
N ALA A 33 -20.43 -6.56 -12.33
CA ALA A 33 -20.87 -5.17 -12.43
C ALA A 33 -20.28 -4.25 -11.33
N SER A 34 -19.69 -4.83 -10.27
CA SER A 34 -19.15 -4.10 -9.12
C SER A 34 -17.71 -4.53 -8.79
N LEU A 35 -16.80 -4.52 -9.77
CA LEU A 35 -15.38 -4.65 -9.49
C LEU A 35 -14.90 -3.49 -8.60
N PRO A 36 -14.08 -3.77 -7.56
CA PRO A 36 -13.67 -2.75 -6.61
C PRO A 36 -12.67 -1.77 -7.23
N VAL A 37 -12.48 -0.66 -6.54
CA VAL A 37 -11.33 0.23 -6.70
C VAL A 37 -10.35 -0.08 -5.58
N LEU A 38 -9.08 -0.30 -5.92
CA LEU A 38 -8.01 -0.45 -4.94
C LEU A 38 -7.40 0.93 -4.67
N TYR A 39 -7.15 1.28 -3.41
CA TYR A 39 -6.61 2.59 -3.07
C TYR A 39 -5.71 2.58 -1.84
N SER A 40 -4.64 3.37 -1.90
CA SER A 40 -3.77 3.67 -0.76
C SER A 40 -3.29 5.11 -0.82
N ASP A 41 -2.91 5.64 0.35
CA ASP A 41 -2.44 7.01 0.55
C ASP A 41 -1.33 7.08 1.62
N ALA A 42 -0.88 8.30 1.92
CA ALA A 42 0.19 8.62 2.86
C ALA A 42 1.57 8.01 2.52
N ALA A 43 1.85 7.79 1.24
CA ALA A 43 3.16 7.33 0.76
C ALA A 43 4.20 8.46 0.73
N THR A 44 4.87 8.68 1.85
CA THR A 44 6.02 9.60 1.94
C THR A 44 7.32 8.84 1.72
N SER A 45 7.92 8.27 2.77
CA SER A 45 9.10 7.41 2.67
C SER A 45 8.79 5.99 2.17
N CYS A 46 7.54 5.55 2.28
CA CYS A 46 7.03 4.28 1.78
C CYS A 46 6.65 4.35 0.29
N ILE A 47 6.39 3.20 -0.34
CA ILE A 47 6.02 3.05 -1.75
C ILE A 47 4.66 2.37 -1.85
N ILE A 48 3.73 2.97 -2.60
CA ILE A 48 2.54 2.28 -3.11
C ILE A 48 2.84 1.77 -4.51
N CYS A 49 2.46 0.52 -4.80
CA CYS A 49 2.77 -0.12 -6.05
C CYS A 49 1.60 -0.97 -6.57
N PHE A 50 1.42 -0.97 -7.89
CA PHE A 50 0.54 -1.86 -8.64
C PHE A 50 1.31 -2.49 -9.79
N CYS A 51 1.14 -3.80 -9.99
CA CYS A 51 1.68 -4.54 -11.12
C CYS A 51 0.55 -5.38 -11.71
N CYS A 52 0.20 -5.15 -12.98
CA CYS A 52 -0.94 -5.80 -13.61
C CYS A 52 -0.65 -6.31 -15.02
N ALA A 53 -1.34 -7.38 -15.39
CA ALA A 53 -1.30 -7.95 -16.72
C ALA A 53 -2.52 -8.83 -16.99
N GLU A 54 -2.74 -9.10 -18.26
CA GLU A 54 -3.64 -10.16 -18.70
C GLU A 54 -2.90 -11.50 -18.72
N VAL A 55 -3.47 -12.53 -18.09
CA VAL A 55 -2.93 -13.89 -18.03
C VAL A 55 -4.07 -14.88 -18.23
N ARG A 56 -4.03 -15.64 -19.34
CA ARG A 56 -4.97 -16.75 -19.62
C ARG A 56 -6.44 -16.35 -19.37
N ASP A 57 -6.92 -15.32 -20.07
CA ASP A 57 -8.27 -14.75 -19.98
C ASP A 57 -8.66 -14.14 -18.62
N ASN A 58 -7.68 -13.90 -17.75
CA ASN A 58 -7.88 -13.18 -16.50
C ASN A 58 -7.09 -11.87 -16.51
N TRP A 59 -7.67 -10.81 -15.96
CA TRP A 59 -6.90 -9.66 -15.56
C TRP A 59 -6.42 -9.89 -14.12
N ILE A 60 -5.12 -9.72 -13.88
CA ILE A 60 -4.51 -9.93 -12.57
C ILE A 60 -3.77 -8.66 -12.15
N ILE A 61 -3.90 -8.29 -10.88
CA ILE A 61 -3.28 -7.12 -10.27
C ILE A 61 -2.63 -7.56 -8.95
N CYS A 62 -1.32 -7.42 -8.86
CA CYS A 62 -0.59 -7.41 -7.59
C CYS A 62 -0.49 -5.97 -7.10
N TYR A 63 -0.72 -5.72 -5.82
CA TYR A 63 -0.63 -4.38 -5.24
C TYR A 63 -0.05 -4.43 -3.83
N ALA A 64 0.65 -3.39 -3.41
CA ALA A 64 1.18 -3.28 -2.05
C ALA A 64 1.51 -1.84 -1.65
N HIS A 65 1.46 -1.57 -0.35
CA HIS A 65 2.01 -0.38 0.28
C HIS A 65 3.16 -0.79 1.20
N MET A 66 4.40 -0.60 0.71
CA MET A 66 5.63 -1.12 1.28
C MET A 66 6.41 -0.02 2.00
N ASP A 67 6.98 -0.34 3.16
CA ASP A 67 7.69 0.62 4.01
C ASP A 67 9.15 0.25 4.31
N CYS A 68 9.55 -0.95 3.90
CA CYS A 68 10.87 -1.51 4.15
C CYS A 68 11.32 -2.41 3.00
N SER A 69 12.64 -2.63 2.91
CA SER A 69 13.29 -3.46 1.89
C SER A 69 12.76 -4.90 1.88
N ALA A 70 12.46 -5.46 3.05
CA ALA A 70 11.86 -6.79 3.17
C ALA A 70 10.46 -6.87 2.51
N ALA A 71 9.65 -5.81 2.63
CA ALA A 71 8.35 -5.73 1.96
C ALA A 71 8.49 -5.63 0.44
N VAL A 72 9.52 -4.93 -0.06
CA VAL A 72 9.85 -4.86 -1.50
C VAL A 72 10.20 -6.25 -2.04
N HIS A 73 11.09 -6.98 -1.38
CA HIS A 73 11.43 -8.34 -1.80
C HIS A 73 10.21 -9.26 -1.78
N ASN A 74 9.38 -9.18 -0.74
CA ASN A 74 8.16 -9.98 -0.64
C ASN A 74 7.16 -9.68 -1.77
N TYR A 75 6.97 -8.40 -2.09
CA TYR A 75 6.11 -7.97 -3.19
C TYR A 75 6.58 -8.54 -4.53
N PHE A 76 7.87 -8.41 -4.85
CA PHE A 76 8.40 -8.92 -6.11
C PHE A 76 8.37 -10.46 -6.19
N ALA A 77 8.61 -11.17 -5.08
CA ALA A 77 8.42 -12.62 -5.03
C ALA A 77 6.95 -13.03 -5.29
N LYS A 78 5.98 -12.21 -4.88
CA LYS A 78 4.55 -12.42 -5.18
C LYS A 78 4.23 -12.11 -6.64
N VAL A 79 4.80 -11.04 -7.21
CA VAL A 79 4.72 -10.75 -8.64
C VAL A 79 5.25 -11.94 -9.46
N GLU A 80 6.45 -12.44 -9.15
CA GLU A 80 7.02 -13.63 -9.79
C GLU A 80 6.08 -14.83 -9.67
N LYS A 81 5.66 -15.18 -8.46
CA LYS A 81 4.77 -16.34 -8.27
C LYS A 81 3.45 -16.22 -9.03
N THR A 82 2.94 -15.00 -9.18
CA THR A 82 1.63 -14.72 -9.79
C THR A 82 1.71 -14.73 -11.31
N PHE A 83 2.79 -14.20 -11.89
CA PHE A 83 2.90 -13.98 -13.33
C PHE A 83 3.88 -14.93 -14.05
N CYS A 84 4.79 -15.59 -13.33
CA CYS A 84 5.81 -16.48 -13.91
C CYS A 84 5.19 -17.70 -14.61
N GLY A 85 5.82 -18.13 -15.71
CA GLY A 85 5.34 -19.24 -16.54
C GLY A 85 4.37 -18.83 -17.65
N SER A 86 4.17 -17.54 -17.85
CA SER A 86 3.45 -16.95 -18.98
C SER A 86 4.27 -15.77 -19.49
N ALA A 87 4.57 -15.75 -20.80
CA ALA A 87 5.30 -14.65 -21.42
C ALA A 87 4.45 -13.37 -21.39
N ASN A 88 4.57 -12.60 -20.31
CA ASN A 88 3.70 -11.47 -20.04
C ASN A 88 4.51 -10.19 -19.90
N ARG A 89 4.06 -9.15 -20.60
CA ARG A 89 4.40 -7.78 -20.24
C ARG A 89 3.59 -7.39 -19.02
N LEU A 90 4.26 -6.95 -17.97
CA LEU A 90 3.62 -6.40 -16.78
C LEU A 90 3.62 -4.88 -16.83
N ASP A 91 2.47 -4.28 -16.55
CA ASP A 91 2.35 -2.84 -16.35
C ASP A 91 2.52 -2.51 -14.87
N LEU A 92 3.57 -1.74 -14.58
CA LEU A 92 3.90 -1.31 -13.23
C LEU A 92 3.59 0.17 -13.04
N PHE A 93 2.99 0.48 -11.90
CA PHE A 93 2.76 1.83 -11.42
C PHE A 93 3.21 1.95 -9.97
N ALA A 94 3.88 3.04 -9.62
CA ALA A 94 4.32 3.27 -8.24
C ALA A 94 4.32 4.75 -7.86
N THR A 95 4.20 5.06 -6.57
CA THR A 95 4.35 6.42 -6.02
C THR A 95 4.99 6.37 -4.63
N GLY A 96 5.69 7.43 -4.23
CA GLY A 96 6.29 7.58 -2.90
C GLY A 96 7.81 7.53 -2.90
N ALA A 97 8.40 7.06 -1.79
CA ALA A 97 9.83 7.10 -1.49
C ALA A 97 10.46 8.48 -1.74
N VAL A 98 9.82 9.55 -1.28
CA VAL A 98 10.24 10.94 -1.48
C VAL A 98 11.74 11.18 -1.21
N ASN A 99 12.37 12.01 -2.04
CA ASN A 99 13.76 12.43 -1.89
C ASN A 99 13.90 13.42 -0.72
N TYR A 100 13.84 12.91 0.50
CA TYR A 100 13.97 13.69 1.72
C TYR A 100 15.38 13.56 2.28
N GLN A 101 16.10 14.68 2.32
CA GLN A 101 17.52 14.75 2.67
C GLN A 101 17.78 15.22 4.11
N GLU A 102 16.77 15.72 4.81
CA GLU A 102 16.93 16.10 6.21
C GLU A 102 16.96 14.85 7.08
N PRO A 103 18.07 14.60 7.80
CA PRO A 103 18.19 13.42 8.65
C PRO A 103 17.28 13.57 9.86
N ASN A 104 16.15 12.86 9.89
CA ASN A 104 15.65 12.38 11.17
C ASN A 104 16.60 11.25 11.60
N GLY A 105 17.20 11.34 12.79
CA GLY A 105 18.39 10.57 13.22
C GLY A 105 18.24 9.04 13.26
N ASN A 106 17.13 8.47 12.76
CA ASN A 106 16.75 7.08 12.96
C ASN A 106 16.68 6.20 11.70
N ARG A 107 16.63 6.70 10.46
CA ARG A 107 16.79 5.94 9.19
C ARG A 107 16.45 6.79 7.96
N ASN A 108 17.32 6.82 6.94
CA ASN A 108 16.95 7.27 5.60
C ASN A 108 16.25 6.12 4.83
N CYS A 109 15.14 5.64 5.38
CA CYS A 109 14.42 4.47 4.88
C CYS A 109 13.86 4.69 3.46
N GLY A 110 13.51 5.93 3.10
CA GLY A 110 13.01 6.25 1.76
C GLY A 110 14.04 5.96 0.66
N LYS A 111 15.30 6.36 0.86
CA LYS A 111 16.37 6.06 -0.10
C LYS A 111 16.70 4.57 -0.18
N GLU A 112 16.82 3.90 0.96
CA GLU A 112 17.07 2.44 0.99
C GLU A 112 15.95 1.67 0.26
N LEU A 113 14.70 2.03 0.52
CA LEU A 113 13.53 1.44 -0.11
C LEU A 113 13.52 1.69 -1.62
N TYR A 114 13.81 2.92 -2.05
CA TYR A 114 13.93 3.28 -3.46
C TYR A 114 15.06 2.52 -4.17
N ASP A 115 16.24 2.45 -3.55
CA ASP A 115 17.40 1.75 -4.12
C ASP A 115 17.09 0.25 -4.27
N THR A 116 16.49 -0.37 -3.24
CA THR A 116 16.05 -1.78 -3.28
C THR A 116 15.00 -2.00 -4.38
N PHE A 117 13.98 -1.13 -4.47
CA PHE A 117 12.96 -1.22 -5.49
C PHE A 117 13.56 -1.11 -6.90
N THR A 118 14.47 -0.16 -7.10
CA THR A 118 15.16 0.07 -8.37
C THR A 118 16.06 -1.11 -8.75
N GLU A 119 16.75 -1.72 -7.79
CA GLU A 119 17.52 -2.94 -8.00
C GLU A 119 16.63 -4.07 -8.50
N ARG A 120 15.49 -4.32 -7.83
CA ARG A 120 14.52 -5.33 -8.27
C ARG A 120 14.00 -5.05 -9.68
N LEU A 121 13.70 -3.80 -10.02
CA LEU A 121 13.26 -3.45 -11.38
C LEU A 121 14.30 -3.79 -12.45
N LYS A 122 15.60 -3.58 -12.17
CA LYS A 122 16.68 -3.92 -13.11
C LYS A 122 16.74 -5.42 -13.39
N GLU A 123 16.41 -6.27 -12.42
CA GLU A 123 16.37 -7.72 -12.60
C GLU A 123 15.27 -8.18 -13.55
N TYR A 124 14.16 -7.44 -13.68
CA TYR A 124 13.05 -7.77 -14.59
C TYR A 124 13.15 -7.13 -15.97
N ASN A 125 14.34 -6.65 -16.34
CA ASN A 125 14.62 -6.05 -17.64
C ASN A 125 13.57 -5.00 -18.04
N LEU A 126 13.69 -3.79 -17.50
CA LEU A 126 12.82 -2.65 -17.83
C LEU A 126 12.88 -2.29 -19.33
N THR A 127 12.12 -2.98 -20.17
CA THR A 127 12.11 -2.76 -21.62
C THR A 127 10.73 -2.94 -22.21
N SER A 128 10.55 -2.47 -23.45
CA SER A 128 9.36 -2.73 -24.25
C SER A 128 9.34 -4.14 -24.86
N GLU A 129 10.43 -4.91 -24.75
CA GLU A 129 10.65 -6.19 -25.44
C GLU A 129 10.75 -7.36 -24.44
N PRO A 130 10.41 -8.59 -24.86
CA PRO A 130 10.47 -9.76 -23.99
C PRO A 130 11.89 -10.09 -23.51
N ASP A 131 12.05 -10.36 -22.21
CA ASP A 131 13.27 -11.00 -21.68
C ASP A 131 13.19 -12.53 -21.85
N THR A 132 14.17 -13.10 -22.53
CA THR A 132 14.27 -14.53 -22.81
C THR A 132 14.69 -15.38 -21.61
N ASN A 133 15.18 -14.78 -20.52
CA ASN A 133 15.65 -15.52 -19.34
C ASN A 133 14.55 -15.72 -18.28
N THR A 134 13.69 -14.72 -18.07
CA THR A 134 12.64 -14.75 -17.03
C THR A 134 11.23 -14.95 -17.60
N ASN A 135 11.04 -14.79 -18.92
CA ASN A 135 9.74 -14.69 -19.58
C ASN A 135 8.84 -13.59 -18.99
N LEU A 136 9.39 -12.64 -18.23
CA LEU A 136 8.69 -11.53 -17.61
C LEU A 136 9.45 -10.25 -17.93
N TRP A 137 8.74 -9.23 -18.40
CA TRP A 137 9.31 -7.90 -18.58
C TRP A 137 8.34 -6.85 -18.04
N ILE A 138 8.91 -5.83 -17.39
CA ILE A 138 8.13 -4.78 -16.72
C ILE A 138 8.21 -3.49 -17.51
N ARG A 139 7.05 -2.95 -17.87
CA ARG A 139 6.90 -1.56 -18.31
C ARG A 139 6.54 -0.70 -17.10
N PHE A 140 7.48 0.15 -16.68
CA PHE A 140 7.22 1.12 -15.60
C PHE A 140 6.61 2.39 -16.18
N ASN A 141 5.33 2.64 -15.89
CA ASN A 141 4.52 3.63 -16.60
C ASN A 141 4.59 5.06 -16.01
N ASN A 142 4.99 5.23 -14.75
CA ASN A 142 5.02 6.53 -14.05
C ASN A 142 6.28 6.72 -13.17
N PRO A 143 7.50 6.59 -13.74
CA PRO A 143 8.74 6.64 -12.97
C PRO A 143 8.99 7.97 -12.25
N ASP A 144 8.37 9.06 -12.71
CA ASP A 144 8.45 10.41 -12.13
C ASP A 144 7.67 10.57 -10.81
N ARG A 145 6.92 9.53 -10.40
CA ARG A 145 6.19 9.48 -9.13
C ARG A 145 6.93 8.79 -7.99
N LEU A 146 8.08 8.19 -8.28
CA LEU A 146 9.00 7.68 -7.26
C LEU A 146 10.13 8.68 -7.02
N PHE A 147 10.60 8.74 -5.77
CA PHE A 147 11.79 9.54 -5.41
C PHE A 147 11.66 11.01 -5.79
N GLN A 148 10.46 11.55 -5.58
CA GLN A 148 10.09 12.92 -5.92
C GLN A 148 10.71 13.92 -4.96
N GLU A 149 10.91 15.16 -5.43
CA GLU A 149 11.21 16.27 -4.53
C GLU A 149 10.02 16.55 -3.58
N PRO A 150 10.26 16.93 -2.31
CA PRO A 150 9.20 17.11 -1.33
C PRO A 150 8.04 18.03 -1.75
N ASN A 151 8.32 19.07 -2.53
CA ASN A 151 7.31 20.02 -3.00
C ASN A 151 6.46 19.51 -4.19
N LYS A 152 6.75 18.32 -4.71
CA LYS A 152 6.02 17.66 -5.81
C LYS A 152 5.36 16.35 -5.38
N LEU A 153 5.36 16.07 -4.08
CA LEU A 153 4.93 14.80 -3.52
C LEU A 153 3.51 14.44 -3.94
N LEU A 154 3.37 13.27 -4.58
CA LEU A 154 2.14 12.55 -4.77
C LEU A 154 2.16 11.33 -3.85
N HIS A 155 1.39 11.39 -2.77
CA HIS A 155 1.42 10.40 -1.69
C HIS A 155 0.29 9.37 -1.77
N HIS A 156 -0.46 9.33 -2.87
CA HIS A 156 -1.58 8.42 -3.06
C HIS A 156 -1.59 7.80 -4.45
N LEU A 157 -2.15 6.60 -4.55
CA LEU A 157 -2.32 5.90 -5.82
C LEU A 157 -3.47 4.92 -5.70
N GLY A 158 -4.38 4.95 -6.67
CA GLY A 158 -5.44 3.97 -6.81
C GLY A 158 -5.36 3.20 -8.12
N TYR A 159 -6.14 2.13 -8.20
CA TYR A 159 -6.34 1.35 -9.41
C TYR A 159 -7.81 0.99 -9.58
N ASP A 160 -8.37 1.42 -10.68
CA ASP A 160 -9.71 1.07 -11.11
C ASP A 160 -9.67 -0.29 -11.81
N ILE A 161 -10.13 -1.34 -11.13
CA ILE A 161 -10.08 -2.71 -11.67
C ILE A 161 -11.00 -2.86 -12.88
N HIS A 162 -12.15 -2.18 -12.89
CA HIS A 162 -13.11 -2.25 -13.98
C HIS A 162 -12.56 -1.61 -15.26
N ASN A 163 -12.02 -0.39 -15.13
CA ASN A 163 -11.50 0.38 -16.25
C ASN A 163 -10.02 0.06 -16.58
N ARG A 164 -9.36 -0.73 -15.73
CA ARG A 164 -7.95 -1.15 -15.86
C ARG A 164 -6.99 0.02 -15.97
N GLN A 165 -7.22 1.04 -15.15
CA GLN A 165 -6.44 2.27 -15.17
C GLN A 165 -6.08 2.72 -13.75
N ILE A 166 -4.99 3.45 -13.63
CA ILE A 166 -4.64 4.11 -12.38
C ILE A 166 -5.62 5.25 -12.08
N ILE A 167 -5.86 5.46 -10.79
CA ILE A 167 -6.57 6.63 -10.27
C ILE A 167 -5.52 7.52 -9.64
N GLU A 168 -5.33 8.68 -10.26
CA GLU A 168 -4.35 9.67 -9.82
C GLU A 168 -4.97 10.75 -8.94
N GLU A 169 -6.29 10.86 -8.93
CA GLU A 169 -7.00 11.76 -8.03
C GLU A 169 -6.96 11.26 -6.59
N HIS A 170 -6.88 12.22 -5.67
CA HIS A 170 -6.95 11.92 -4.24
C HIS A 170 -8.38 11.55 -3.86
N ILE A 171 -8.56 10.41 -3.19
CA ILE A 171 -9.84 9.95 -2.67
C ILE A 171 -9.87 10.23 -1.18
N PRO A 172 -10.55 11.30 -0.71
CA PRO A 172 -10.58 11.62 0.71
C PRO A 172 -11.35 10.56 1.49
N LEU A 173 -10.73 10.04 2.55
CA LEU A 173 -11.33 9.05 3.45
C LEU A 173 -11.53 9.66 4.83
N GLU A 174 -12.74 9.56 5.37
CA GLU A 174 -13.03 9.95 6.76
C GLU A 174 -12.53 8.88 7.74
N LYS A 175 -11.21 8.68 7.83
CA LYS A 175 -10.63 7.53 8.55
C LYS A 175 -10.92 7.54 10.03
N GLU A 176 -10.95 8.73 10.64
CA GLU A 176 -11.30 8.88 12.05
C GLU A 176 -12.76 8.51 12.36
N ASN A 177 -13.67 8.60 11.38
CA ASN A 177 -15.07 8.18 11.52
C ASN A 177 -15.27 6.71 11.16
N ASN A 178 -14.38 6.15 10.33
CA ASN A 178 -14.40 4.75 9.88
C ASN A 178 -13.27 3.91 10.52
N TYR A 179 -12.85 4.27 11.74
CA TYR A 179 -11.72 3.63 12.41
C TYR A 179 -11.98 2.17 12.77
N GLU A 180 -13.23 1.71 12.86
CA GLU A 180 -13.54 0.28 13.02
C GLU A 180 -13.20 -0.52 11.76
N GLU A 181 -13.22 0.11 10.58
CA GLU A 181 -12.96 -0.51 9.28
C GLU A 181 -11.48 -0.35 8.88
N LEU A 182 -10.93 0.85 9.08
CA LEU A 182 -9.59 1.22 8.61
C LEU A 182 -8.54 1.15 9.73
N GLY A 183 -8.94 1.36 10.98
CA GLY A 183 -8.03 1.44 12.12
C GLY A 183 -7.37 0.11 12.45
N LEU A 184 -7.98 -1.03 12.09
CA LEU A 184 -7.36 -2.35 12.26
C LEU A 184 -6.07 -2.47 11.43
N GLN A 185 -6.07 -2.02 10.17
CA GLN A 185 -4.86 -2.06 9.34
C GLN A 185 -3.78 -1.12 9.89
N CYS A 186 -4.16 0.10 10.30
CA CYS A 186 -3.24 1.06 10.93
C CYS A 186 -2.63 0.52 12.23
N LEU A 187 -3.44 -0.18 13.05
CA LEU A 187 -2.97 -0.79 14.29
C LEU A 187 -2.08 -2.00 14.01
N ALA A 188 -2.46 -2.88 13.08
CA ALA A 188 -1.67 -4.05 12.71
C ALA A 188 -0.28 -3.66 12.22
N PHE A 189 -0.19 -2.56 11.46
CA PHE A 189 1.07 -1.95 11.08
C PHE A 189 1.89 -1.52 12.31
N ALA A 190 1.30 -0.74 13.21
CA ALA A 190 2.01 -0.19 14.37
C ALA A 190 2.47 -1.23 15.40
N LEU A 191 1.77 -2.36 15.51
CA LEU A 191 2.09 -3.39 16.52
C LEU A 191 3.17 -4.37 16.06
N ASN A 192 3.45 -4.44 14.76
CA ASN A 192 4.36 -5.43 14.18
C ASN A 192 5.59 -4.77 13.53
N PRO A 193 6.81 -5.28 13.78
CA PRO A 193 8.05 -4.63 13.35
C PRO A 193 8.36 -4.76 11.85
N SER A 194 7.66 -5.63 11.12
CA SER A 194 7.78 -5.79 9.66
C SER A 194 6.47 -6.38 9.09
N PRO A 195 5.36 -5.63 9.15
CA PRO A 195 4.06 -6.12 8.75
C PRO A 195 4.02 -6.30 7.23
N ILE A 196 3.73 -7.53 6.79
CA ILE A 196 3.48 -7.83 5.38
C ILE A 196 2.25 -8.73 5.32
N TYR A 197 1.08 -8.09 5.24
CA TYR A 197 -0.20 -8.78 5.15
C TYR A 197 -0.66 -8.86 3.70
N TRP A 198 -1.28 -9.98 3.32
CA TRP A 198 -1.76 -10.21 1.96
C TRP A 198 -3.26 -10.45 1.95
N MET A 199 -3.99 -9.61 1.22
CA MET A 199 -5.37 -9.83 0.86
C MET A 199 -5.46 -10.79 -0.34
N ASP A 200 -6.48 -11.65 -0.33
CA ASP A 200 -6.88 -12.41 -1.50
C ASP A 200 -8.03 -11.70 -2.26
N ASN A 201 -8.65 -12.39 -3.22
CA ASN A 201 -9.78 -11.88 -4.00
C ASN A 201 -11.01 -11.47 -3.16
N SER A 202 -11.10 -11.87 -1.89
CA SER A 202 -12.15 -11.39 -0.98
C SER A 202 -11.93 -9.95 -0.52
N CYS A 203 -10.74 -9.38 -0.78
CA CYS A 203 -10.32 -8.06 -0.31
C CYS A 203 -10.38 -7.91 1.21
N THR A 204 -10.25 -9.03 1.92
CA THR A 204 -10.14 -9.06 3.37
C THR A 204 -8.72 -9.35 3.79
N ILE A 205 -8.28 -8.68 4.86
CA ILE A 205 -6.99 -8.92 5.49
C ILE A 205 -7.18 -9.95 6.60
N ASP A 206 -6.38 -11.01 6.58
CA ASP A 206 -6.33 -11.97 7.68
C ASP A 206 -5.18 -11.59 8.63
N ILE A 207 -5.54 -11.07 9.81
CA ILE A 207 -4.58 -10.66 10.85
C ILE A 207 -4.69 -11.64 12.01
N GLN A 208 -3.91 -12.72 11.95
CA GLN A 208 -3.89 -13.74 13.00
C GLN A 208 -2.92 -13.42 14.15
N ASP A 209 -1.86 -12.66 13.88
CA ASP A 209 -0.75 -12.43 14.81
C ASP A 209 -0.60 -10.96 15.24
N LEU A 210 -1.59 -10.42 15.94
CA LEU A 210 -1.42 -9.12 16.60
C LEU A 210 -0.55 -9.27 17.84
N ASN A 211 0.60 -8.58 17.88
CA ASN A 211 1.41 -8.50 19.08
C ASN A 211 0.75 -7.59 20.13
N LEU A 212 -0.18 -8.18 20.90
CA LEU A 212 -0.96 -7.47 21.91
C LEU A 212 -0.12 -6.85 23.03
N ARG A 213 1.15 -7.26 23.23
CA ARG A 213 2.04 -6.63 24.22
C ARG A 213 2.23 -5.13 23.95
N ASN A 214 2.25 -4.75 22.67
CA ASN A 214 2.42 -3.36 22.26
C ASN A 214 1.11 -2.56 22.26
N LEU A 215 -0.05 -3.23 22.42
CA LEU A 215 -1.37 -2.60 22.34
C LEU A 215 -1.54 -1.50 23.39
N TRP A 216 -1.16 -1.76 24.65
CA TRP A 216 -1.30 -0.77 25.73
C TRP A 216 -0.43 0.46 25.52
N TYR A 217 0.81 0.26 25.04
CA TYR A 217 1.69 1.37 24.70
C TYR A 217 1.07 2.21 23.59
N PHE A 218 0.62 1.59 22.50
CA PHE A 218 0.05 2.30 21.37
C PHE A 218 -1.28 3.00 21.72
N ALA A 219 -2.16 2.35 22.50
CA ALA A 219 -3.40 2.96 22.98
C ALA A 219 -3.19 4.17 23.90
N SER A 220 -2.04 4.24 24.59
CA SER A 220 -1.69 5.38 25.45
C SER A 220 -1.15 6.60 24.68
N ARG A 221 -0.92 6.48 23.37
CA ARG A 221 -0.35 7.55 22.56
C ARG A 221 -1.33 8.72 22.39
N SER A 222 -0.75 9.90 22.23
CA SER A 222 -1.47 11.14 21.95
C SER A 222 -1.98 11.16 20.50
N THR A 223 -3.18 11.69 20.32
CA THR A 223 -3.77 11.99 19.00
C THR A 223 -3.45 13.41 18.51
N HIS A 224 -2.61 14.16 19.23
CA HIS A 224 -2.17 15.48 18.79
C HIS A 224 -1.13 15.36 17.67
N ASP A 225 -1.29 16.18 16.63
CA ASP A 225 -0.45 16.14 15.42
C ASP A 225 1.04 16.32 15.73
N THR A 226 1.40 17.12 16.74
CA THR A 226 2.81 17.31 17.16
C THR A 226 3.44 16.02 17.69
N ALA A 227 2.69 15.21 18.44
CA ALA A 227 3.17 13.93 18.96
C ALA A 227 3.19 12.84 17.88
N ILE A 228 2.25 12.88 16.94
CA ILE A 228 2.23 11.98 15.78
C ILE A 228 3.41 12.29 14.85
N ARG A 229 3.65 13.57 14.56
CA ARG A 229 4.77 14.03 13.74
C ARG A 229 6.12 13.58 14.27
N ALA A 230 6.31 13.56 15.60
CA ALA A 230 7.57 13.15 16.20
C ALA A 230 7.98 11.70 15.88
N ASP A 231 7.02 10.86 15.49
CA ASP A 231 7.24 9.45 15.15
C ASP A 231 7.34 9.21 13.64
N SER A 232 7.24 10.25 12.83
CA SER A 232 7.34 10.16 11.37
C SER A 232 8.79 10.02 10.92
N THR A 233 8.97 9.27 9.84
CA THR A 233 10.22 9.18 9.08
C THR A 233 10.49 10.45 8.25
N THR A 234 9.47 11.24 7.96
CA THR A 234 9.51 12.47 7.15
C THR A 234 8.64 13.61 7.75
N PRO A 235 8.95 14.05 8.99
CA PRO A 235 8.04 14.84 9.83
C PRO A 235 7.55 16.16 9.21
N GLU A 236 8.37 16.80 8.37
CA GLU A 236 8.03 18.10 7.79
C GLU A 236 7.10 18.04 6.58
N ILE A 237 6.92 16.85 6.01
CA ILE A 237 6.24 16.67 4.72
C ILE A 237 5.12 15.64 4.78
N GLU A 238 4.81 15.11 5.96
CA GLU A 238 3.70 14.19 6.14
C GLU A 238 2.38 14.83 5.70
N PRO A 239 1.60 14.16 4.84
CA PRO A 239 0.31 14.64 4.40
C PRO A 239 -0.73 14.45 5.51
N LYS A 240 -1.90 15.09 5.37
CA LYS A 240 -3.01 14.95 6.34
C LYS A 240 -3.36 13.48 6.60
N GLU A 241 -3.30 12.65 5.57
CA GLU A 241 -3.65 11.23 5.61
C GLU A 241 -2.77 10.43 6.59
N TYR A 242 -1.51 10.81 6.79
CA TYR A 242 -0.63 10.20 7.79
C TYR A 242 -1.16 10.42 9.22
N TYR A 243 -1.60 11.64 9.52
CA TYR A 243 -2.16 11.99 10.81
C TYR A 243 -3.51 11.29 11.03
N ASP A 244 -4.36 11.26 10.01
CA ASP A 244 -5.65 10.56 10.07
C ASP A 244 -5.46 9.04 10.29
N ASN A 245 -4.50 8.42 9.60
CA ASN A 245 -4.13 7.01 9.76
C ASN A 245 -3.68 6.74 11.21
N SER A 246 -2.79 7.59 11.72
CA SER A 246 -2.26 7.47 13.09
C SER A 246 -3.36 7.61 14.14
N LYS A 247 -4.25 8.60 13.99
CA LYS A 247 -5.40 8.81 14.88
C LYS A 247 -6.39 7.65 14.83
N ALA A 248 -6.70 7.15 13.63
CA ALA A 248 -7.59 6.00 13.47
C ALA A 248 -7.01 4.75 14.16
N GLY A 249 -5.71 4.47 13.98
CA GLY A 249 -5.03 3.38 14.67
C GLY A 249 -5.06 3.54 16.20
N ILE A 250 -4.75 4.72 16.74
CA ILE A 250 -4.76 4.99 18.19
C ILE A 250 -6.16 4.82 18.77
N LYS A 251 -7.19 5.37 18.11
CA LYS A 251 -8.60 5.21 18.51
C LYS A 251 -9.03 3.74 18.51
N PHE A 252 -8.66 2.99 17.48
CA PHE A 252 -8.96 1.57 17.40
C PHE A 252 -8.24 0.77 18.50
N ALA A 253 -6.99 1.12 18.83
CA ALA A 253 -6.25 0.52 19.94
C ALA A 253 -6.91 0.79 21.30
N GLN A 254 -7.39 2.01 21.53
CA GLN A 254 -8.13 2.38 22.73
C GLN A 254 -9.44 1.59 22.86
N LEU A 255 -10.17 1.43 21.74
CA LEU A 255 -11.37 0.60 21.68
C LEU A 255 -11.07 -0.87 22.01
N MET A 256 -10.02 -1.44 21.41
CA MET A 256 -9.59 -2.82 21.71
C MET A 256 -9.17 -2.98 23.17
N GLN A 257 -8.39 -2.05 23.71
CA GLN A 257 -7.96 -2.05 25.11
C GLN A 257 -9.16 -2.03 26.06
N ALA A 258 -10.21 -1.26 25.75
CA ALA A 258 -11.42 -1.20 26.55
C ALA A 258 -12.23 -2.51 26.53
N ARG A 259 -12.15 -3.30 25.44
CA ARG A 259 -12.86 -4.59 25.27
C ARG A 259 -12.14 -5.79 25.89
N ILE A 260 -10.83 -5.68 26.15
CA ILE A 260 -10.03 -6.74 26.79
C ILE A 260 -10.15 -6.70 28.33
N LYS A 261 -10.61 -5.58 28.89
CA LYS A 261 -10.92 -5.42 30.32
C LYS A 261 -12.27 -6.02 30.67
#